data_AF-A0A933CZN0-F1
#
_entry.id   AF-A0A933CZN0-F1
#
_cell.length_a   1.000
_cell.length_b   1.000
_cell.length_c   1.000
_cell.angle_alpha   90.00
_cell.angle_beta   90.00
_cell.angle_gamma   90.00
#
_symmetry.space_group_name_H-M   'P 1'
#
loop_
_entity.id
_entity.type
_entity.pdbx_description
1 polymer ?
#
loop_
_entity_poly.entity_id
_entity_poly.type
_entity_poly.pdbx_seq_one_letter_code
_entity_poly.pdbx_strand_id
1 'polypeptide(L)'
;MKRTLMLIIALSLPSLAALAQDANALLKSVDENLMPESYEATRRLINEEPDGGKKEFTFFTVKKGKDKIAMLYIAPASERGRATLRLGENMWLYIPNVNKPIRITSLQSIGIKAIVH
;
A
#
# COMPACT_ATOMS: atom_id res chain seq x y z
N MET A 1 -24.58 34.48 -40.13
CA MET A 1 -23.44 33.53 -40.12
C MET A 1 -22.53 33.73 -38.90
N LYS A 2 -21.88 34.89 -38.70
CA LYS A 2 -21.00 35.12 -37.53
C LYS A 2 -21.71 34.99 -36.17
N ARG A 3 -22.94 35.51 -36.04
CA ARG A 3 -23.76 35.39 -34.81
C ARG A 3 -24.17 33.96 -34.50
N THR A 4 -24.54 33.19 -35.53
CA THR A 4 -24.90 31.77 -35.41
C THR A 4 -23.69 30.92 -35.01
N LEU A 5 -22.51 31.22 -35.56
CA LEU A 5 -21.26 30.56 -35.21
C LEU A 5 -20.82 30.85 -33.76
N MET A 6 -21.00 32.10 -33.30
CA MET A 6 -20.75 32.48 -31.90
C MET A 6 -21.67 31.76 -30.91
N LEU A 7 -22.96 31.56 -31.26
CA LEU A 7 -23.89 30.81 -30.42
C LEU A 7 -23.52 29.33 -30.31
N ILE A 8 -23.08 28.70 -31.40
CA ILE A 8 -22.66 27.29 -31.39
C ILE A 8 -21.38 27.09 -30.55
N ILE A 9 -20.44 28.03 -30.62
CA ILE A 9 -19.22 28.01 -29.79
C ILE A 9 -19.58 28.24 -28.31
N ALA A 10 -20.46 29.18 -27.99
CA ALA A 10 -20.89 29.43 -26.61
C ALA A 10 -21.64 28.23 -25.99
N LEU A 11 -22.39 27.48 -26.81
CA LEU A 11 -23.14 26.30 -26.35
C LEU A 11 -22.27 25.04 -26.21
N SER A 12 -21.08 25.00 -26.82
CA SER A 12 -20.14 23.86 -26.73
C SER A 12 -19.08 24.00 -25.63
N LEU A 13 -18.89 25.18 -25.03
CA LEU A 13 -17.97 25.36 -23.89
C LEU A 13 -18.36 24.62 -22.59
N PRO A 14 -19.64 24.50 -22.17
CA PRO A 14 -19.98 23.88 -20.90
C PRO A 14 -19.84 22.35 -20.88
N SER A 15 -19.66 21.68 -22.03
CA SER A 15 -19.49 20.22 -22.07
C SER A 15 -18.08 19.75 -21.68
N LEU A 16 -17.07 20.64 -21.70
CA LEU A 16 -15.70 20.28 -21.27
C LEU A 16 -15.55 20.19 -19.75
N ALA A 17 -16.36 20.91 -18.98
CA ALA A 17 -16.26 20.91 -17.51
C ALA A 17 -16.93 19.68 -16.86
N ALA A 18 -17.80 18.98 -17.59
CA ALA A 18 -18.62 17.90 -17.04
C ALA A 18 -17.95 16.50 -17.04
N LEU A 19 -16.69 16.39 -17.49
CA LEU A 19 -15.97 15.11 -17.64
C LEU A 19 -14.67 15.01 -16.83
N ALA A 20 -14.41 15.95 -15.91
CA ALA A 20 -13.28 15.83 -15.00
C ALA A 20 -13.62 14.77 -13.92
N GLN A 21 -13.05 13.58 -14.05
CA GLN A 21 -13.09 12.58 -12.99
C GLN A 21 -12.40 13.16 -11.74
N ASP A 22 -13.09 13.12 -10.59
CA ASP A 22 -12.49 13.54 -9.33
C ASP A 22 -11.37 12.57 -8.94
N ALA A 23 -10.13 13.02 -9.08
CA ALA A 23 -8.95 12.23 -8.74
C ALA A 23 -8.95 11.78 -7.28
N ASN A 24 -9.47 12.60 -6.36
CA ASN A 24 -9.54 12.23 -4.94
C ASN A 24 -10.56 11.11 -4.72
N ALA A 25 -11.70 11.17 -5.41
CA ALA A 25 -12.69 10.11 -5.36
C ALA A 25 -12.14 8.80 -5.92
N LEU A 26 -11.34 8.86 -6.99
CA LEU A 26 -10.68 7.70 -7.57
C LEU A 26 -9.66 7.09 -6.59
N LEU A 27 -8.77 7.91 -6.01
CA LEU A 27 -7.79 7.45 -5.02
C LEU A 27 -8.47 6.82 -3.81
N LYS A 28 -9.54 7.44 -3.29
CA LYS A 28 -10.33 6.89 -2.19
C LYS A 28 -10.87 5.50 -2.51
N SER A 29 -11.43 5.32 -3.70
CA SER A 29 -11.95 4.02 -4.15
C SER A 29 -10.84 2.97 -4.27
N VAL A 30 -9.69 3.34 -4.81
CA VAL A 30 -8.52 2.44 -4.91
C VAL A 30 -8.05 2.02 -3.52
N ASP A 31 -7.90 2.96 -2.59
CA ASP A 31 -7.45 2.69 -1.22
C ASP A 31 -8.42 1.76 -0.46
N GLU A 32 -9.72 2.00 -0.58
CA GLU A 32 -10.76 1.17 0.05
C GLU A 32 -10.74 -0.27 -0.47
N ASN A 33 -10.47 -0.45 -1.77
CA ASN A 33 -10.40 -1.78 -2.39
C ASN A 33 -9.09 -2.51 -2.09
N LEU A 34 -7.95 -1.81 -2.08
CA LEU A 34 -6.62 -2.41 -1.89
C LEU A 34 -6.27 -2.64 -0.42
N MET A 35 -6.81 -1.81 0.48
CA MET A 35 -6.49 -1.86 1.91
C MET A 35 -7.75 -1.90 2.79
N PRO A 36 -8.53 -3.01 2.73
CA PRO A 36 -9.67 -3.20 3.62
C PRO A 36 -9.31 -2.97 5.09
N GLU A 37 -10.30 -2.55 5.88
CA GLU A 37 -10.08 -2.22 7.29
C GLU A 37 -9.54 -3.42 8.08
N SER A 38 -10.03 -4.62 7.83
CA SER A 38 -9.52 -5.84 8.43
C SER A 38 -9.39 -6.91 7.36
N TYR A 39 -8.28 -7.65 7.38
CA TYR A 39 -8.03 -8.74 6.44
C TYR A 39 -6.97 -9.69 6.98
N GLU A 40 -6.93 -10.89 6.41
CA GLU A 40 -5.79 -11.77 6.44
C GLU A 40 -5.34 -12.07 5.02
N ALA A 41 -4.03 -12.20 4.80
CA ALA A 41 -3.48 -12.46 3.48
C ALA A 41 -2.14 -13.18 3.58
N THR A 42 -1.93 -14.18 2.73
CA THR A 42 -0.60 -14.70 2.43
C THR A 42 -0.11 -14.05 1.14
N ARG A 43 1.06 -13.40 1.19
CA ARG A 43 1.62 -12.64 0.08
C ARG A 43 3.03 -13.09 -0.21
N ARG A 44 3.39 -13.11 -1.49
CA ARG A 44 4.75 -13.36 -1.97
C ARG A 44 5.32 -12.06 -2.53
N LEU A 45 6.46 -11.64 -2.00
CA LEU A 45 7.24 -10.51 -2.49
C LEU A 45 8.44 -11.06 -3.26
N ILE A 46 8.59 -10.64 -4.50
CA ILE A 46 9.75 -10.95 -5.34
C ILE A 46 10.46 -9.62 -5.57
N ASN A 47 11.66 -9.48 -5.00
CA ASN A 47 12.53 -8.35 -5.28
C ASN A 47 13.45 -8.72 -6.43
N GLU A 48 13.37 -7.99 -7.53
CA GLU A 48 14.27 -8.12 -8.68
C GLU A 48 15.23 -6.94 -8.67
N GLU A 49 16.52 -7.25 -8.53
CA GLU A 49 17.60 -6.26 -8.46
C GLU A 49 18.11 -5.93 -9.89
N PRO A 50 18.73 -4.76 -10.12
CA PRO A 50 19.24 -4.37 -11.43
C PRO A 50 20.32 -5.32 -12.00
N ASP A 51 21.02 -6.05 -11.14
CA ASP A 51 22.03 -7.05 -11.52
C ASP A 51 21.41 -8.42 -11.90
N GLY A 52 20.07 -8.53 -11.86
CA GLY A 52 19.34 -9.77 -12.14
C GLY A 52 19.16 -10.68 -10.92
N GLY A 53 19.69 -10.30 -9.75
CA GLY A 53 19.46 -11.01 -8.49
C GLY A 53 17.98 -11.00 -8.11
N LYS A 54 17.50 -12.14 -7.58
CA LYS A 54 16.12 -12.26 -7.08
C LYS A 54 16.10 -12.66 -5.61
N LYS A 55 15.30 -11.95 -4.81
CA LYS A 55 15.01 -12.31 -3.42
C LYS A 55 13.51 -12.47 -3.24
N GLU A 56 13.09 -13.67 -2.86
CA GLU A 56 11.68 -13.97 -2.62
C GLU A 56 11.40 -14.09 -1.13
N PHE A 57 10.29 -13.49 -0.69
CA PHE A 57 9.78 -13.62 0.66
C PHE A 57 8.30 -14.01 0.61
N THR A 58 7.87 -14.90 1.49
CA THR A 58 6.45 -15.16 1.71
C THR A 58 6.09 -14.78 3.12
N PHE A 59 5.06 -13.97 3.28
CA PHE A 59 4.56 -13.53 4.58
C PHE A 59 3.06 -13.73 4.70
N PHE A 60 2.64 -14.05 5.91
CA PHE A 60 1.25 -13.97 6.34
C PHE A 60 1.04 -12.66 7.08
N THR A 61 -0.01 -11.94 6.73
CA THR A 61 -0.37 -10.66 7.33
C THR A 61 -1.79 -10.75 7.86
N VAL A 62 -1.99 -10.24 9.08
CA VAL A 62 -3.33 -9.98 9.63
C VAL A 62 -3.40 -8.50 10.02
N LYS A 63 -4.46 -7.84 9.58
CA LYS A 63 -4.80 -6.45 9.92
C LYS A 63 -6.16 -6.43 10.61
N LYS A 64 -6.28 -5.65 11.68
CA LYS A 64 -7.54 -5.37 12.36
C LYS A 64 -7.67 -3.88 12.62
N GLY A 65 -8.68 -3.27 12.01
CA GLY A 65 -8.87 -1.82 12.11
C GLY A 65 -7.74 -1.03 11.45
N LYS A 66 -7.56 0.22 11.87
CA LYS A 66 -6.61 1.13 11.21
C LYS A 66 -5.16 0.96 11.66
N ASP A 67 -4.92 0.40 12.85
CA ASP A 67 -3.67 0.57 13.56
C ASP A 67 -3.08 -0.72 14.17
N LYS A 68 -3.73 -1.87 13.98
CA LYS A 68 -3.23 -3.17 14.45
C LYS A 68 -2.90 -4.07 13.26
N ILE A 69 -1.62 -4.36 13.11
CA ILE A 69 -1.12 -5.18 12.01
C ILE A 69 -0.06 -6.13 12.57
N ALA A 70 -0.16 -7.41 12.23
CA ALA A 70 0.92 -8.37 12.43
C ALA A 70 1.32 -8.99 11.10
N MET A 71 2.63 -9.17 10.89
CA MET A 71 3.18 -9.82 9.72
C MET A 71 4.20 -10.87 10.15
N LEU A 72 4.09 -12.08 9.62
CA LEU A 72 4.95 -13.22 9.92
C LEU A 72 5.65 -13.68 8.64
N TYR A 73 6.98 -13.77 8.66
CA TYR A 73 7.75 -14.38 7.58
C TYR A 73 7.60 -15.91 7.63
N ILE A 74 7.09 -16.49 6.55
CA ILE A 74 6.89 -17.94 6.34
C ILE A 74 8.07 -18.54 5.58
N ALA A 75 8.56 -17.82 4.56
CA ALA A 75 9.67 -18.21 3.70
C ALA A 75 10.52 -16.99 3.32
N PRO A 76 11.82 -17.16 3.03
CA PRO A 76 12.59 -18.42 3.03
C PRO A 76 12.87 -18.94 4.45
N ALA A 77 13.40 -20.16 4.57
CA ALA A 77 13.68 -20.78 5.88
C ALA A 77 14.60 -19.95 6.77
N SER A 78 15.55 -19.21 6.17
CA SER A 78 16.45 -18.30 6.88
C SER A 78 15.76 -17.13 7.58
N GLU A 79 14.54 -16.78 7.14
CA GLU A 79 13.75 -15.65 7.67
C GLU A 79 12.50 -16.12 8.43
N ARG A 80 12.23 -17.42 8.43
CA ARG A 80 11.02 -18.00 9.01
C ARG A 80 10.93 -17.66 10.50
N GLY A 81 9.77 -17.20 10.92
CA GLY A 81 9.50 -16.85 12.31
C GLY A 81 9.84 -15.40 12.67
N ARG A 82 10.56 -14.66 11.81
CA ARG A 82 10.65 -13.20 11.96
C ARG A 82 9.25 -12.60 11.84
N ALA A 83 8.93 -11.62 12.68
CA ALA A 83 7.61 -11.01 12.67
C ALA A 83 7.68 -9.51 12.98
N THR A 84 6.71 -8.76 12.47
CA THR A 84 6.47 -7.38 12.89
C THR A 84 5.08 -7.25 13.50
N LEU A 85 4.97 -6.33 14.46
CA LEU A 85 3.70 -6.00 15.12
C LEU A 85 3.57 -4.48 15.21
N ARG A 86 2.50 -3.94 14.65
CA ARG A 86 2.05 -2.57 14.84
C ARG A 86 0.87 -2.55 15.81
N LEU A 87 0.93 -1.65 16.79
CA LEU A 87 -0.14 -1.32 17.73
C LEU A 87 -0.17 0.21 17.89
N GLY A 88 -1.06 0.87 17.16
CA GLY A 88 -1.10 2.33 17.14
C GLY A 88 0.16 2.90 16.50
N GLU A 89 0.83 3.76 17.28
CA GLU A 89 2.14 4.34 16.96
C GLU A 89 3.32 3.43 17.34
N ASN A 90 3.06 2.31 18.03
CA ASN A 90 4.11 1.38 18.44
C ASN A 90 4.33 0.35 17.35
N MET A 91 5.59 0.13 17.02
CA MET A 91 5.99 -0.91 16.09
C MET A 91 7.10 -1.74 16.69
N TRP A 92 7.01 -3.06 16.49
CA TRP A 92 7.90 -4.04 17.08
C TRP A 92 8.41 -4.97 16.00
N LEU A 93 9.70 -5.32 16.09
CA LEU A 93 10.35 -6.36 15.31
C LEU A 93 10.70 -7.50 16.25
N TYR A 94 10.24 -8.69 15.91
CA TYR A 94 10.66 -9.94 16.53
C TYR A 94 11.59 -10.68 15.58
N ILE A 95 12.76 -11.06 16.08
CA ILE A 95 13.73 -11.91 15.38
C ILE A 95 13.89 -13.18 16.22
N PRO A 96 13.74 -14.38 15.63
CA PRO A 96 13.97 -15.63 16.34
C PRO A 96 15.37 -15.66 16.97
N ASN A 97 15.48 -16.31 18.14
CA ASN A 97 16.73 -16.46 18.88
C ASN A 97 17.36 -15.16 19.41
N VAL A 98 16.66 -14.03 19.32
CA VAL A 98 17.05 -12.77 19.98
C VAL A 98 16.23 -12.60 21.26
N ASN A 99 16.90 -12.21 22.35
CA ASN A 99 16.31 -12.22 23.70
C ASN A 99 15.03 -11.39 23.87
N LYS A 100 14.87 -10.27 23.15
CA LYS A 100 13.70 -9.38 23.31
C LYS A 100 13.30 -8.75 21.96
N PRO A 101 12.00 -8.55 21.71
CA PRO A 101 11.53 -7.75 20.58
C PRO A 101 12.09 -6.32 20.63
N ILE A 102 12.40 -5.77 19.45
CA ILE A 102 12.97 -4.44 19.31
C ILE A 102 11.86 -3.48 18.88
N ARG A 103 11.72 -2.34 19.57
CA ARG A 103 10.82 -1.28 19.12
C ARG A 103 11.46 -0.54 17.95
N ILE A 104 10.71 -0.37 16.87
CA ILE A 104 11.15 0.27 15.63
C ILE A 104 10.21 1.44 15.29
N THR A 105 10.66 2.34 14.42
CA THR A 105 9.82 3.42 13.89
C THR A 105 9.12 2.99 12.61
N SER A 106 7.99 3.63 12.29
CA SER A 106 7.23 3.33 11.05
C SER A 106 8.05 3.48 9.78
N LEU A 107 9.05 4.37 9.76
CA LEU A 107 9.92 4.59 8.61
C LEU A 107 11.00 3.52 8.43
N GLN A 108 11.36 2.78 9.48
CA GLN A 108 12.43 1.78 9.46
C GLN A 108 11.93 0.35 9.30
N SER A 109 10.62 0.13 9.47
CA SER A 109 10.13 -1.17 9.92
C SER A 109 10.21 -2.28 8.89
N ILE A 110 10.00 -2.01 7.60
CA ILE A 110 9.97 -3.05 6.58
C ILE A 110 10.37 -2.39 5.27
N GLY A 111 11.15 -3.06 4.42
CA GLY A 111 11.47 -2.64 3.06
C GLY A 111 10.25 -2.57 2.13
N ILE A 112 9.16 -1.94 2.58
CA ILE A 112 8.01 -1.49 1.81
C ILE A 112 8.08 0.04 1.82
N LYS A 113 9.16 0.56 1.24
CA LYS A 113 9.21 1.97 0.79
C LYS A 113 8.58 2.10 -0.60
N ALA A 114 8.13 0.99 -1.19
CA ALA A 114 7.33 0.96 -2.41
C ALA A 114 5.85 0.82 -2.02
N ILE A 115 4.97 1.52 -2.72
CA ILE A 115 3.51 1.61 -2.47
C ILE A 115 3.13 2.60 -1.35
N VAL A 116 3.73 3.79 -1.32
CA VAL A 116 3.01 5.04 -1.04
C VAL A 116 3.77 6.17 -1.75
N HIS A 117 3.37 6.48 -2.98
CA HIS A 117 3.38 7.83 -3.57
C HIS A 117 2.08 7.93 -4.36
#